data_AF-C0D505-F1
#
_entry.id   AF-C0D505-F1
#
_cell.length_a   1.000
_cell.length_b   1.000
_cell.length_c   1.000
_cell.angle_alpha   90.00
_cell.angle_beta   90.00
_cell.angle_gamma   90.00
#
_symmetry.space_group_name_H-M   'P 1'
#
loop_
_entity.id
_entity.type
_entity.pdbx_description
1 polymer ?
#
loop_
_entity_poly.entity_id
_entity_poly.type
_entity_poly.pdbx_seq_one_letter_code
_entity_poly.pdbx_strand_id
1 'polypeptide(L)'
;MIYSHLFQPFLEKGREVQAAVIGAGHFGTAVVTQQNQTPMLRVSVVADKDPERAKSAFVKADIPEEHIVYSADAAEAAALIRDGRYIYTDDPMIIMDIPGIEVVCEGTGVPEAGAGFCLTALEKGKHVAAISKEMDSVVGPILKKMAREKGLVYSPVDGDQPALLMAMVEWARSVGLTVISAGKARDGEFVLDEELGTVSISADGITVHEDYVAHVSPEDMKYFHKIPSGKAGEYLEGRAKALAGLPGAGAFDLCELTMIANATGLKPARPELTDGILRITELPVAYCTRRDGGIYQDEGIIDVHTNLRRRDESGMGGGVYMVVRCDNAYSNYILTTKGQIPNDDCSAAVIYRPYHLCGLEVSITILCAALLGTDTGTLEYIPRFDLVKKALCDIPAGEVLGNDHDLRLKAMIRPASPKAPDNPIPAHMITGNRAARDIKAGELITYGMVEDRSDTVLWRLRARQDREFGL
;
A
#
# COMPACT_ATOMS: atom_id res chain seq x y z
N MET A 1 11.01 4.07 -17.24
CA MET A 1 9.82 3.91 -18.11
C MET A 1 9.83 4.98 -19.19
N ILE A 2 9.27 4.66 -20.36
CA ILE A 2 9.25 5.51 -21.57
C ILE A 2 7.97 6.36 -21.66
N TYR A 3 7.42 6.80 -20.54
CA TYR A 3 6.11 7.48 -20.46
C TYR A 3 6.00 8.68 -21.40
N SER A 4 7.10 9.43 -21.58
CA SER A 4 7.16 10.53 -22.55
C SER A 4 6.73 10.08 -23.95
N HIS A 5 7.22 8.94 -24.43
CA HIS A 5 6.82 8.38 -25.73
C HIS A 5 5.41 7.81 -25.74
N LEU A 6 4.95 7.20 -24.63
CA LEU A 6 3.60 6.65 -24.53
C LEU A 6 2.53 7.76 -24.56
N PHE A 7 2.83 8.91 -23.93
CA PHE A 7 1.89 10.01 -23.80
C PHE A 7 2.02 11.08 -24.88
N GLN A 8 3.16 11.17 -25.56
CA GLN A 8 3.41 12.16 -26.63
C GLN A 8 2.30 12.24 -27.69
N PRO A 9 1.77 11.12 -28.24
CA PRO A 9 0.71 11.19 -29.25
C PRO A 9 -0.61 11.82 -28.76
N PHE A 10 -0.86 11.78 -27.45
CA PHE A 10 -2.04 12.39 -26.82
C PHE A 10 -1.81 13.87 -26.54
N LEU A 11 -0.60 14.19 -26.07
CA LEU A 11 -0.18 15.56 -25.83
C LEU A 11 -0.21 16.40 -27.11
N GLU A 12 0.31 15.87 -28.21
CA GLU A 12 0.31 16.53 -29.53
C GLU A 12 -1.10 16.79 -30.08
N LYS A 13 -2.08 16.00 -29.63
CA LYS A 13 -3.51 16.17 -29.97
C LYS A 13 -4.24 17.11 -29.01
N GLY A 14 -3.55 17.67 -28.01
CA GLY A 14 -4.15 18.53 -26.99
C GLY A 14 -5.17 17.78 -26.12
N ARG A 15 -5.00 16.47 -25.91
CA ARG A 15 -5.91 15.69 -25.07
C ARG A 15 -5.72 16.10 -23.61
N GLU A 16 -6.81 16.48 -22.94
CA GLU A 16 -6.85 16.68 -21.50
C GLU A 16 -7.77 15.63 -20.85
N VAL A 17 -7.27 14.97 -19.81
CA VAL A 17 -7.95 13.99 -18.97
C VAL A 17 -8.54 14.70 -17.77
N GLN A 18 -9.85 14.57 -17.59
CA GLN A 18 -10.54 15.09 -16.41
C GLN A 18 -10.60 14.00 -15.32
N ALA A 19 -10.02 14.30 -14.16
CA ALA A 19 -10.07 13.45 -12.98
C ALA A 19 -10.80 14.13 -11.82
N ALA A 20 -11.28 13.32 -10.89
CA ALA A 20 -11.82 13.77 -9.61
C ALA A 20 -11.13 13.05 -8.45
N VAL A 21 -11.03 13.72 -7.30
CA VAL A 21 -10.46 13.15 -6.07
C VAL A 21 -11.53 13.10 -4.99
N ILE A 22 -11.71 11.94 -4.36
CA ILE A 22 -12.57 11.76 -3.19
C ILE A 22 -11.65 11.49 -1.99
N GLY A 23 -11.65 12.40 -1.02
CA GLY A 23 -10.74 12.43 0.12
C GLY A 23 -9.58 13.43 -0.09
N ALA A 24 -9.67 14.58 0.57
CA ALA A 24 -8.70 15.68 0.52
C ALA A 24 -7.69 15.62 1.68
N GLY A 25 -7.28 14.41 2.08
CA GLY A 25 -6.18 14.18 3.01
C GLY A 25 -4.81 14.54 2.40
N HIS A 26 -3.71 14.16 3.07
CA HIS A 26 -2.36 14.42 2.57
C HIS A 26 -2.13 13.83 1.17
N PHE A 27 -2.55 12.59 0.95
CA PHE A 27 -2.37 11.89 -0.33
C PHE A 27 -3.20 12.53 -1.45
N GLY A 28 -4.51 12.72 -1.23
CA GLY A 28 -5.39 13.35 -2.22
C GLY A 28 -5.00 14.78 -2.56
N THR A 29 -4.60 15.57 -1.55
CA THR A 29 -4.05 16.93 -1.79
C THR A 29 -2.82 16.88 -2.69
N ALA A 30 -1.90 15.94 -2.47
CA ALA A 30 -0.71 15.82 -3.31
C ALA A 30 -1.04 15.52 -4.79
N VAL A 31 -2.09 14.74 -5.07
CA VAL A 31 -2.59 14.52 -6.43
C VAL A 31 -3.09 15.83 -7.06
N VAL A 32 -3.88 16.61 -6.30
CA VAL A 32 -4.43 17.90 -6.76
C VAL A 32 -3.30 18.90 -7.03
N THR A 33 -2.28 18.98 -6.17
CA THR A 33 -1.15 19.90 -6.35
C THR A 33 -0.27 19.54 -7.55
N GLN A 34 -0.13 18.24 -7.82
CA GLN A 34 0.76 17.76 -8.88
C GLN A 34 0.20 18.01 -10.29
N GLN A 35 -1.10 18.29 -10.43
CA GLN A 35 -1.73 18.52 -11.73
C GLN A 35 -1.05 19.65 -12.52
N ASN A 36 -0.60 20.72 -11.86
CA ASN A 36 0.05 21.87 -12.51
C ASN A 36 1.38 21.50 -13.18
N GLN A 37 2.00 20.39 -12.76
CA GLN A 37 3.26 19.89 -13.30
C GLN A 37 3.05 18.67 -14.22
N THR A 38 1.80 18.25 -14.42
CA THR A 38 1.46 17.07 -15.23
C THR A 38 0.65 17.52 -16.45
N PRO A 39 1.29 17.66 -17.63
CA PRO A 39 0.57 17.94 -18.87
C PRO A 39 -0.56 16.94 -19.09
N MET A 40 -1.66 17.41 -19.69
CA MET A 40 -2.88 16.64 -19.97
C MET A 40 -3.71 16.24 -18.75
N LEU A 41 -3.29 16.48 -17.51
CA LEU A 41 -4.11 16.17 -16.34
C LEU A 41 -4.81 17.42 -15.82
N ARG A 42 -6.13 17.33 -15.65
CA ARG A 42 -6.91 18.30 -14.89
C ARG A 42 -7.72 17.58 -13.82
N VAL A 43 -7.43 17.86 -12.55
CA VAL A 43 -8.29 17.43 -11.43
C VAL A 43 -9.36 18.49 -11.26
N SER A 44 -10.54 18.28 -11.82
CA SER A 44 -11.60 19.31 -11.89
C SER A 44 -12.56 19.28 -10.71
N VAL A 45 -12.61 18.19 -9.94
CA VAL A 45 -13.49 18.04 -8.78
C VAL A 45 -12.73 17.44 -7.60
N VAL A 46 -12.89 18.02 -6.41
CA VAL A 46 -12.42 17.44 -5.15
C VAL A 46 -13.60 17.34 -4.20
N ALA A 47 -13.86 16.14 -3.67
CA ALA A 47 -14.88 15.89 -2.69
C ALA A 47 -14.26 15.48 -1.35
N ASP A 48 -14.75 16.04 -0.25
CA ASP A 48 -14.40 15.62 1.10
C ASP A 48 -15.58 15.91 2.03
N LYS A 49 -15.79 15.07 3.05
CA LYS A 49 -16.82 15.30 4.08
C LYS A 49 -16.67 16.66 4.77
N ASP A 50 -15.47 17.21 4.77
CA ASP A 50 -15.13 18.56 5.17
C ASP A 50 -14.88 19.40 3.90
N PRO A 51 -15.87 20.15 3.39
CA PRO A 51 -15.75 20.87 2.12
C PRO A 51 -14.64 21.93 2.14
N GLU A 52 -14.25 22.44 3.31
CA GLU A 52 -13.11 23.36 3.42
C GLU A 52 -11.78 22.66 3.13
N ARG A 53 -11.63 21.36 3.44
CA ARG A 53 -10.45 20.59 3.01
C ARG A 53 -10.42 20.41 1.50
N ALA A 54 -11.58 20.14 0.90
CA ALA A 54 -11.69 20.02 -0.55
C ALA A 54 -11.31 21.33 -1.25
N LYS A 55 -11.83 22.47 -0.78
CA LYS A 55 -11.43 23.80 -1.24
C LYS A 55 -9.93 24.04 -1.02
N SER A 56 -9.42 23.73 0.16
CA SER A 56 -8.01 23.94 0.53
C SER A 56 -7.05 23.16 -0.37
N ALA A 57 -7.42 21.97 -0.85
CA ALA A 57 -6.59 21.20 -1.77
C ALA A 57 -6.33 21.96 -3.09
N PHE A 58 -7.34 22.64 -3.63
CA PHE A 58 -7.17 23.49 -4.81
C PHE A 58 -6.33 24.74 -4.52
N VAL A 59 -6.56 25.39 -3.37
CA VAL A 59 -5.76 26.56 -2.96
C VAL A 59 -4.29 26.20 -2.83
N LYS A 60 -3.97 25.04 -2.23
CA LYS A 60 -2.59 24.51 -2.14
C LYS A 60 -2.01 24.15 -3.49
N ALA A 61 -2.85 23.88 -4.47
CA ALA A 61 -2.47 23.65 -5.87
C ALA A 61 -2.36 24.96 -6.66
N ASP A 62 -2.26 26.11 -5.98
CA ASP A 62 -2.15 27.44 -6.59
C ASP A 62 -3.28 27.77 -7.59
N ILE A 63 -4.45 27.14 -7.44
CA ILE A 63 -5.64 27.47 -8.22
C ILE A 63 -6.24 28.75 -7.62
N PRO A 64 -6.45 29.81 -8.43
CA PRO A 64 -7.03 31.05 -7.91
C PRO A 64 -8.42 30.83 -7.33
N GLU A 65 -8.69 31.40 -6.16
CA GLU A 65 -9.94 31.18 -5.42
C GLU A 65 -11.18 31.58 -6.22
N GLU A 66 -11.08 32.60 -7.08
CA GLU A 66 -12.16 33.03 -7.96
C GLU A 66 -12.56 31.97 -8.99
N HIS A 67 -11.73 30.94 -9.23
CA HIS A 67 -12.02 29.80 -10.11
C HIS A 67 -12.53 28.57 -9.36
N ILE A 68 -12.50 28.56 -8.02
CA ILE A 68 -12.94 27.46 -7.17
C ILE A 68 -14.38 27.71 -6.73
N VAL A 69 -15.29 26.80 -7.04
CA VAL A 69 -16.74 26.97 -6.82
C VAL A 69 -17.31 25.75 -6.10
N TYR A 70 -18.17 25.98 -5.12
CA TYR A 70 -18.92 24.90 -4.50
C TYR A 70 -20.07 24.47 -5.40
N SER A 71 -20.28 23.18 -5.57
CA SER A 71 -21.54 22.66 -6.10
C SER A 71 -21.84 21.29 -5.53
N ALA A 72 -23.13 21.03 -5.29
CA ALA A 72 -23.68 19.73 -4.91
C ALA A 72 -24.67 19.21 -5.96
N ASP A 73 -24.62 19.75 -7.19
CA ASP A 73 -25.42 19.32 -8.32
C ASP A 73 -24.53 18.96 -9.50
N ALA A 74 -24.69 17.75 -10.03
CA ALA A 74 -23.84 17.24 -11.10
C ALA A 74 -23.99 18.03 -12.41
N ALA A 75 -25.17 18.56 -12.71
CA ALA A 75 -25.41 19.30 -13.96
C ALA A 75 -24.81 20.71 -13.90
N GLU A 76 -24.95 21.39 -12.77
CA GLU A 76 -24.30 22.66 -12.47
C GLU A 76 -22.77 22.51 -12.48
N ALA A 77 -22.23 21.53 -11.74
CA ALA A 77 -20.81 21.24 -11.72
C ALA A 77 -20.27 20.97 -13.13
N ALA A 78 -20.97 20.18 -13.95
CA ALA A 78 -20.58 19.93 -15.32
C ALA A 78 -20.58 21.19 -16.20
N ALA A 79 -21.49 22.15 -15.97
CA ALA A 79 -21.48 23.43 -16.68
C ALA A 79 -20.29 24.30 -16.26
N LEU A 80 -20.05 24.43 -14.96
CA LEU A 80 -18.94 25.21 -14.41
C LEU A 80 -17.58 24.66 -14.85
N ILE A 81 -17.41 23.34 -14.92
CA ILE A 81 -16.16 22.71 -15.42
C ILE A 81 -15.91 23.08 -16.88
N ARG A 82 -16.95 23.12 -17.73
CA ARG A 82 -16.81 23.56 -19.13
C ARG A 82 -16.38 25.03 -19.23
N ASP A 83 -16.79 25.85 -18.27
CA ASP A 83 -16.38 27.25 -18.15
C ASP A 83 -15.01 27.42 -17.46
N GLY A 84 -14.27 26.33 -17.27
CA GLY A 84 -12.92 26.34 -16.73
C GLY A 84 -12.84 26.44 -15.21
N ARG A 85 -13.93 26.22 -14.47
CA ARG A 85 -13.95 26.22 -13.00
C ARG A 85 -13.45 24.90 -12.40
N TYR A 86 -13.14 24.94 -11.11
CA TYR A 86 -12.81 23.81 -10.26
C TYR A 86 -13.89 23.67 -9.19
N ILE A 87 -14.34 22.43 -8.95
CA ILE A 87 -15.50 22.17 -8.09
C ILE A 87 -15.05 21.53 -6.80
N TYR A 88 -15.41 22.11 -5.67
CA TYR A 88 -15.33 21.43 -4.38
C TYR A 88 -16.73 21.08 -3.88
N THR A 89 -16.85 19.97 -3.16
CA THR A 89 -18.15 19.46 -2.70
C THR A 89 -17.99 18.61 -1.44
N ASP A 90 -19.06 18.48 -0.67
CA ASP A 90 -19.20 17.50 0.41
C ASP A 90 -20.05 16.28 0.02
N ASP A 91 -20.57 16.25 -1.22
CA ASP A 91 -21.26 15.10 -1.80
C ASP A 91 -20.42 14.44 -2.92
N PRO A 92 -19.67 13.37 -2.60
CA PRO A 92 -18.86 12.66 -3.59
C PRO A 92 -19.68 12.02 -4.72
N MET A 93 -20.99 11.79 -4.54
CA MET A 93 -21.79 11.07 -5.52
C MET A 93 -22.03 11.88 -6.79
N ILE A 94 -22.00 13.21 -6.71
CA ILE A 94 -22.16 14.06 -7.90
C ILE A 94 -21.07 13.79 -8.94
N ILE A 95 -19.86 13.41 -8.50
CA ILE A 95 -18.73 13.08 -9.38
C ILE A 95 -19.12 12.00 -10.38
N MET A 96 -19.89 11.01 -9.93
CA MET A 96 -20.28 9.84 -10.71
C MET A 96 -21.19 10.22 -11.88
N ASP A 97 -21.94 11.30 -11.75
CA ASP A 97 -22.91 11.76 -12.76
C ASP A 97 -22.39 12.93 -13.61
N ILE A 98 -21.19 13.46 -13.35
CA ILE A 98 -20.54 14.45 -14.22
C ILE A 98 -19.99 13.73 -15.46
N PRO A 99 -20.51 13.99 -16.69
CA PRO A 99 -20.10 13.25 -17.89
C PRO A 99 -18.63 13.45 -18.27
N GLY A 100 -18.05 14.60 -17.92
CA GLY A 100 -16.68 14.94 -18.26
C GLY A 100 -15.62 14.17 -17.47
N ILE A 101 -15.93 13.66 -16.28
CA ILE A 101 -14.94 12.95 -15.43
C ILE A 101 -14.67 11.55 -15.96
N GLU A 102 -13.41 11.25 -16.25
CA GLU A 102 -12.94 9.98 -16.78
C GLU A 102 -12.38 9.06 -15.69
N VAL A 103 -11.69 9.64 -14.70
CA VAL A 103 -11.01 8.89 -13.62
C VAL A 103 -11.43 9.41 -12.26
N VAL A 104 -11.84 8.50 -11.38
CA VAL A 104 -12.12 8.79 -9.97
C VAL A 104 -10.97 8.26 -9.12
N CYS A 105 -10.32 9.16 -8.38
CA CYS A 105 -9.30 8.82 -7.40
C CYS A 105 -9.95 8.68 -6.03
N GLU A 106 -10.00 7.47 -5.49
CA GLU A 106 -10.63 7.20 -4.19
C GLU A 106 -9.54 7.06 -3.12
N GLY A 107 -9.45 8.05 -2.22
CA GLY A 107 -8.43 8.13 -1.16
C GLY A 107 -9.00 8.55 0.18
N THR A 108 -10.19 8.07 0.53
CA THR A 108 -10.85 8.40 1.81
C THR A 108 -10.26 7.66 3.00
N GLY A 109 -9.63 6.50 2.78
CA GLY A 109 -9.20 5.59 3.84
C GLY A 109 -10.37 4.95 4.61
N VAL A 110 -11.60 5.03 4.08
CA VAL A 110 -12.81 4.47 4.70
C VAL A 110 -13.32 3.29 3.85
N PRO A 111 -13.11 2.03 4.28
CA PRO A 111 -13.37 0.85 3.46
C PRO A 111 -14.78 0.79 2.85
N GLU A 112 -15.80 1.00 3.67
CA GLU A 112 -17.20 0.90 3.25
C GLU A 112 -17.56 1.99 2.23
N ALA A 113 -17.17 3.24 2.50
CA ALA A 113 -17.43 4.36 1.59
C ALA A 113 -16.66 4.20 0.28
N GLY A 114 -15.36 3.89 0.36
CA GLY A 114 -14.50 3.67 -0.80
C GLY A 114 -15.01 2.55 -1.71
N ALA A 115 -15.52 1.46 -1.14
CA ALA A 115 -16.14 0.37 -1.90
C ALA A 115 -17.38 0.85 -2.67
N GLY A 116 -18.23 1.65 -2.03
CA GLY A 116 -19.39 2.30 -2.66
C GLY A 116 -19.01 3.24 -3.80
N PHE A 117 -18.02 4.10 -3.58
CA PHE A 117 -17.56 5.07 -4.59
C PHE A 117 -16.94 4.37 -5.80
N CYS A 118 -16.04 3.40 -5.57
CA CYS A 118 -15.40 2.65 -6.64
C CYS A 118 -16.42 1.85 -7.46
N LEU A 119 -17.34 1.15 -6.80
CA LEU A 119 -18.40 0.40 -7.48
C LEU A 119 -19.23 1.33 -8.36
N THR A 120 -19.69 2.46 -7.82
CA THR A 120 -20.54 3.39 -8.56
C THR A 120 -19.79 4.04 -9.73
N ALA A 121 -18.52 4.40 -9.54
CA ALA A 121 -17.67 4.93 -10.61
C ALA A 121 -17.60 3.95 -11.80
N LEU A 122 -17.32 2.67 -11.53
CA LEU A 122 -17.30 1.62 -12.54
C LEU A 122 -18.69 1.37 -13.16
N GLU A 123 -19.77 1.53 -12.41
CA GLU A 123 -21.14 1.48 -12.91
C GLU A 123 -21.47 2.62 -13.87
N LYS A 124 -20.89 3.79 -13.65
CA LYS A 124 -21.06 4.99 -14.46
C LYS A 124 -20.00 5.15 -15.56
N GLY A 125 -19.22 4.11 -15.84
CA GLY A 125 -18.27 4.11 -16.95
C GLY A 125 -16.98 4.88 -16.69
N LYS A 126 -16.59 5.07 -15.42
CA LYS A 126 -15.38 5.80 -15.02
C LYS A 126 -14.29 4.84 -14.57
N HIS A 127 -13.04 5.16 -14.91
CA HIS A 127 -11.89 4.45 -14.36
C HIS A 127 -11.69 4.80 -12.88
N VAL A 128 -10.98 3.94 -12.17
CA VAL A 128 -10.69 4.10 -10.74
C VAL A 128 -9.19 4.01 -10.48
N ALA A 129 -8.67 5.05 -9.85
CA ALA A 129 -7.36 5.08 -9.21
C ALA A 129 -7.59 4.88 -7.70
N ALA A 130 -7.35 3.67 -7.19
CA ALA A 130 -7.61 3.29 -5.81
C ALA A 130 -6.40 3.66 -4.93
N ILE A 131 -6.53 4.73 -4.16
CA ILE A 131 -5.53 5.18 -3.18
C ILE A 131 -5.77 4.48 -1.83
N SER A 132 -7.03 4.24 -1.44
CA SER A 132 -7.35 3.57 -0.17
C SER A 132 -6.98 2.08 -0.20
N LYS A 133 -5.82 1.75 0.39
CA LYS A 133 -5.36 0.37 0.60
C LYS A 133 -6.30 -0.48 1.46
N GLU A 134 -6.99 0.14 2.42
CA GLU A 134 -7.87 -0.57 3.34
C GLU A 134 -9.05 -1.21 2.61
N MET A 135 -9.62 -0.50 1.64
CA MET A 135 -10.68 -1.02 0.77
C MET A 135 -10.14 -2.06 -0.21
N ASP A 136 -9.03 -1.74 -0.88
CA ASP A 136 -8.42 -2.59 -1.90
C ASP A 136 -7.98 -3.95 -1.32
N SER A 137 -7.46 -3.98 -0.09
CA SER A 137 -7.08 -5.22 0.60
C SER A 137 -8.25 -6.21 0.80
N VAL A 138 -9.50 -5.72 0.81
CA VAL A 138 -10.69 -6.55 1.02
C VAL A 138 -11.37 -6.92 -0.31
N VAL A 139 -11.55 -5.93 -1.20
CA VAL A 139 -12.39 -6.07 -2.41
C VAL A 139 -11.72 -5.57 -3.70
N GLY A 140 -10.44 -5.21 -3.66
CA GLY A 140 -9.66 -4.82 -4.84
C GLY A 140 -9.71 -5.85 -5.97
N PRO A 141 -9.52 -7.16 -5.71
CA PRO A 141 -9.60 -8.19 -6.74
C PRO A 141 -10.95 -8.25 -7.48
N ILE A 142 -12.08 -8.18 -6.76
CA ILE A 142 -13.39 -8.18 -7.41
C ILE A 142 -13.67 -6.88 -8.17
N LEU A 143 -13.28 -5.72 -7.63
CA LEU A 143 -13.41 -4.43 -8.33
C LEU A 143 -12.57 -4.41 -9.62
N LYS A 144 -11.35 -4.94 -9.56
CA LYS A 144 -10.48 -5.13 -10.73
C LYS A 144 -11.14 -5.97 -11.82
N LYS A 145 -11.72 -7.11 -11.43
CA LYS A 145 -12.43 -8.00 -12.35
C LYS A 145 -13.64 -7.29 -12.99
N MET A 146 -14.46 -6.62 -12.18
CA MET A 146 -15.62 -5.87 -12.64
C MET A 146 -15.26 -4.72 -13.59
N ALA A 147 -14.14 -4.03 -13.34
CA ALA A 147 -13.64 -2.99 -14.23
C ALA A 147 -13.28 -3.58 -15.61
N ARG A 148 -12.55 -4.70 -15.63
CA ARG A 148 -12.17 -5.39 -16.87
C ARG A 148 -13.38 -5.85 -17.69
N GLU A 149 -14.40 -6.40 -17.03
CA GLU A 149 -15.66 -6.82 -17.68
C GLU A 149 -16.38 -5.66 -18.40
N LYS A 150 -16.12 -4.42 -17.98
CA LYS A 150 -16.69 -3.19 -18.57
C LYS A 150 -15.74 -2.46 -19.52
N GLY A 151 -14.53 -2.98 -19.75
CA GLY A 151 -13.49 -2.28 -20.50
C GLY A 151 -12.96 -1.03 -19.77
N LEU A 152 -13.04 -1.01 -18.44
CA LEU A 152 -12.53 0.06 -17.57
C LEU A 152 -11.28 -0.39 -16.82
N VAL A 153 -10.52 0.59 -16.35
CA VAL A 153 -9.35 0.38 -15.49
C VAL A 153 -9.71 0.60 -14.03
N TYR A 154 -9.29 -0.35 -13.19
CA TYR A 154 -9.14 -0.20 -11.74
C TYR A 154 -7.69 -0.51 -11.40
N SER A 155 -7.03 0.37 -10.66
CA SER A 155 -5.61 0.22 -10.32
C SER A 155 -5.32 0.76 -8.93
N PRO A 156 -4.57 0.02 -8.09
CA PRO A 156 -3.73 0.64 -7.08
C PRO A 156 -2.82 1.68 -7.74
N VAL A 157 -2.43 2.72 -7.00
CA VAL A 157 -1.79 3.90 -7.59
C VAL A 157 -0.27 3.90 -7.47
N ASP A 158 0.41 4.35 -8.53
CA ASP A 158 1.84 4.64 -8.48
C ASP A 158 2.13 5.69 -7.40
N GLY A 159 3.31 5.56 -6.79
CA GLY A 159 3.73 6.41 -5.67
C GLY A 159 3.47 5.81 -4.29
N ASP A 160 2.59 4.82 -4.19
CA ASP A 160 2.36 4.05 -2.96
C ASP A 160 3.11 2.70 -3.01
N GLN A 161 3.57 2.19 -1.87
CA GLN A 161 4.41 0.97 -1.83
C GLN A 161 3.79 -0.24 -2.57
N PRO A 162 2.48 -0.52 -2.48
CA PRO A 162 1.88 -1.66 -3.16
C PRO A 162 2.11 -1.66 -4.67
N ALA A 163 1.74 -0.58 -5.35
CA ALA A 163 1.87 -0.49 -6.81
C ALA A 163 3.35 -0.51 -7.25
N LEU A 164 4.22 0.18 -6.50
CA LEU A 164 5.65 0.22 -6.80
C LEU A 164 6.27 -1.17 -6.74
N LEU A 165 5.94 -1.96 -5.72
CA LEU A 165 6.47 -3.30 -5.60
C LEU A 165 5.85 -4.26 -6.62
N MET A 166 4.55 -4.16 -6.91
CA MET A 166 3.90 -4.93 -7.98
C MET A 166 4.62 -4.70 -9.31
N ALA A 167 4.85 -3.44 -9.70
CA ALA A 167 5.56 -3.09 -10.93
C ALA A 167 7.01 -3.60 -10.94
N MET A 168 7.71 -3.51 -9.81
CA MET A 168 9.09 -4.03 -9.69
C MET A 168 9.13 -5.55 -9.86
N VAL A 169 8.20 -6.30 -9.26
CA VAL A 169 8.12 -7.77 -9.39
C VAL A 169 7.79 -8.18 -10.82
N GLU A 170 6.83 -7.51 -11.48
CA GLU A 170 6.48 -7.78 -12.88
C GLU A 170 7.64 -7.46 -13.83
N TRP A 171 8.37 -6.37 -13.59
CA TRP A 171 9.60 -6.06 -14.32
C TRP A 171 10.66 -7.16 -14.14
N ALA A 172 10.93 -7.58 -12.89
CA ALA A 172 11.92 -8.60 -12.59
C ALA A 172 11.62 -9.90 -13.35
N ARG A 173 10.36 -10.34 -13.34
CA ARG A 173 9.90 -11.52 -14.09
C ARG A 173 10.07 -11.34 -15.59
N SER A 174 9.75 -10.17 -16.13
CA SER A 174 9.84 -9.87 -17.56
C SER A 174 11.27 -9.94 -18.10
N VAL A 175 12.28 -9.64 -17.27
CA VAL A 175 13.70 -9.78 -17.63
C VAL A 175 14.32 -11.12 -17.21
N GLY A 176 13.51 -12.06 -16.70
CA GLY A 176 13.93 -13.41 -16.34
C GLY A 176 14.64 -13.54 -14.97
N LEU A 177 14.45 -12.57 -14.08
CA LEU A 177 14.94 -12.67 -12.69
C LEU A 177 13.98 -13.54 -11.86
N THR A 178 14.56 -14.37 -11.00
CA THR A 178 13.80 -15.08 -9.96
C THR A 178 13.77 -14.23 -8.69
N VAL A 179 12.56 -13.92 -8.20
CA VAL A 179 12.34 -13.19 -6.95
C VAL A 179 12.40 -14.17 -5.78
N ILE A 180 13.45 -14.08 -4.97
CA ILE A 180 13.62 -14.89 -3.76
C ILE A 180 12.72 -14.34 -2.65
N SER A 181 12.83 -13.04 -2.41
CA SER A 181 11.95 -12.31 -1.50
C SER A 181 11.71 -10.89 -2.01
N ALA A 182 10.63 -10.27 -1.56
CA ALA A 182 10.32 -8.88 -1.87
C ALA A 182 9.51 -8.26 -0.73
N GLY A 183 9.46 -6.93 -0.68
CA GLY A 183 8.71 -6.27 0.37
C GLY A 183 8.89 -4.78 0.44
N LYS A 184 8.43 -4.21 1.56
CA LYS A 184 8.64 -2.81 1.89
C LYS A 184 9.62 -2.65 3.05
N ALA A 185 10.23 -1.47 3.12
CA ALA A 185 10.70 -0.93 4.38
C ALA A 185 9.53 -0.26 5.10
N ARG A 186 9.52 -0.29 6.43
CA ARG A 186 8.65 0.60 7.18
C ARG A 186 8.98 2.07 6.90
N ASP A 187 8.01 2.94 7.13
CA ASP A 187 8.19 4.39 7.04
C ASP A 187 9.12 4.90 8.16
N GLY A 188 8.93 4.40 9.37
CA GLY A 188 9.79 4.67 10.51
C GLY A 188 11.08 3.84 10.49
N GLU A 189 12.24 4.51 10.53
CA GLU A 189 13.57 3.92 10.47
C GLU A 189 14.28 3.90 11.83
N PHE A 190 15.20 2.95 12.00
CA PHE A 190 16.04 2.85 13.18
C PHE A 190 17.41 3.45 12.90
N VAL A 191 17.73 4.53 13.62
CA VAL A 191 18.99 5.25 13.51
C VAL A 191 19.91 4.83 14.66
N LEU A 192 20.99 4.13 14.33
CA LEU A 192 22.05 3.73 15.25
C LEU A 192 23.05 4.86 15.48
N ASP A 193 23.31 5.14 16.75
CA ASP A 193 24.43 5.95 17.23
C ASP A 193 25.39 5.02 18.00
N GLU A 194 26.51 4.67 17.36
CA GLU A 194 27.49 3.73 17.92
C GLU A 194 28.27 4.33 19.10
N GLU A 195 28.48 5.65 19.11
CA GLU A 195 29.20 6.34 20.19
C GLU A 195 28.37 6.39 21.46
N LEU A 196 27.07 6.64 21.32
CA LEU A 196 26.12 6.66 22.43
C LEU A 196 25.58 5.27 22.79
N GLY A 197 25.77 4.27 21.92
CA GLY A 197 25.19 2.94 22.08
C GLY A 197 23.67 2.99 22.06
N THR A 198 23.07 3.80 21.19
CA THR A 198 21.61 3.98 21.12
C THR A 198 21.05 3.69 19.73
N VAL A 199 19.79 3.29 19.70
CA VAL A 199 18.98 3.22 18.48
C VAL A 199 17.75 4.08 18.69
N SER A 200 17.52 5.02 17.79
CA SER A 200 16.39 5.96 17.86
C SER A 200 15.48 5.85 16.65
N ILE A 201 14.20 6.17 16.85
CA ILE A 201 13.21 6.38 15.80
C ILE A 201 12.44 7.65 16.12
N SER A 202 12.32 8.53 15.13
CA SER A 202 11.65 9.83 15.29
C SER A 202 10.19 9.77 14.86
N ALA A 203 9.35 10.54 15.54
CA ALA A 203 7.98 10.77 15.16
C ALA A 203 7.89 11.49 13.81
N ASP A 204 7.00 11.03 12.94
CA ASP A 204 6.59 11.71 11.70
C ASP A 204 5.18 12.30 11.82
N GLY A 205 4.49 12.05 12.94
CA GLY A 205 3.11 12.48 13.18
C GLY A 205 2.05 11.69 12.41
N ILE A 206 2.45 10.66 11.67
CA ILE A 206 1.58 9.85 10.80
C ILE A 206 1.69 8.37 11.17
N THR A 207 2.87 7.78 11.02
CA THR A 207 3.15 6.35 11.26
C THR A 207 3.83 6.12 12.60
N VAL A 208 4.63 7.09 13.07
CA VAL A 208 5.31 7.10 14.36
C VAL A 208 4.82 8.32 15.12
N HIS A 209 4.13 8.08 16.25
CA HIS A 209 3.43 9.14 16.98
C HIS A 209 4.31 9.86 18.01
N GLU A 210 5.37 9.23 18.50
CA GLU A 210 6.28 9.78 19.49
C GLU A 210 7.72 9.31 19.22
N ASP A 211 8.70 10.06 19.72
CA ASP A 211 10.10 9.70 19.59
C ASP A 211 10.43 8.55 20.55
N TYR A 212 11.20 7.57 20.07
CA TYR A 212 11.71 6.48 20.92
C TYR A 212 13.23 6.37 20.82
N VAL A 213 13.84 6.03 21.95
CA VAL A 213 15.28 5.73 22.05
C VAL A 213 15.46 4.47 22.88
N ALA A 214 16.17 3.49 22.33
CA ALA A 214 16.61 2.29 23.03
C ALA A 214 18.13 2.35 23.25
N HIS A 215 18.57 1.95 24.44
CA HIS A 215 19.99 1.76 24.73
C HIS A 215 20.39 0.31 24.43
N VAL A 216 21.46 0.15 23.65
CA VAL A 216 22.03 -1.16 23.32
C VAL A 216 23.15 -1.47 24.30
N SER A 217 23.09 -2.64 24.92
CA SER A 217 24.13 -3.08 25.85
C SER A 217 25.46 -3.33 25.12
N PRO A 218 26.63 -3.16 25.77
CA PRO A 218 27.91 -3.50 25.15
C PRO A 218 28.01 -4.95 24.65
N GLU A 219 27.28 -5.88 25.27
CA GLU A 219 27.22 -7.28 24.84
C GLU A 219 26.38 -7.45 23.56
N ASP A 220 25.29 -6.71 23.43
CA ASP A 220 24.38 -6.78 22.29
C ASP A 220 24.89 -5.97 21.07
N MET A 221 25.81 -5.02 21.27
CA MET A 221 26.40 -4.23 20.18
C MET A 221 26.97 -5.08 19.05
N LYS A 222 27.42 -6.31 19.34
CA LYS A 222 27.89 -7.27 18.33
C LYS A 222 26.84 -7.54 17.23
N TYR A 223 25.55 -7.51 17.57
CA TYR A 223 24.46 -7.74 16.63
C TYR A 223 24.24 -6.54 15.69
N PHE A 224 24.78 -5.36 15.99
CA PHE A 224 24.60 -4.14 15.18
C PHE A 224 25.70 -3.94 14.12
N HIS A 225 26.73 -4.79 14.15
CA HIS A 225 27.71 -4.91 13.07
C HIS A 225 27.17 -5.76 11.90
N LYS A 226 27.94 -5.84 10.81
CA LYS A 226 27.61 -6.66 9.63
C LYS A 226 27.29 -8.09 10.05
N ILE A 227 26.16 -8.62 9.58
CA ILE A 227 25.79 -10.03 9.74
C ILE A 227 26.86 -10.93 9.10
N PRO A 228 27.50 -11.84 9.86
CA PRO A 228 28.37 -12.87 9.30
C PRO A 228 27.59 -13.90 8.48
N SER A 229 28.23 -14.49 7.48
CA SER A 229 27.64 -15.57 6.67
C SER A 229 27.05 -16.69 7.55
N GLY A 230 25.81 -17.08 7.25
CA GLY A 230 25.08 -18.12 7.99
C GLY A 230 24.59 -17.73 9.38
N LYS A 231 24.74 -16.46 9.79
CA LYS A 231 24.31 -15.95 11.11
C LYS A 231 23.07 -15.05 11.07
N ALA A 232 22.37 -14.98 9.94
CA ALA A 232 21.22 -14.10 9.75
C ALA A 232 20.13 -14.28 10.84
N GLY A 233 19.74 -15.52 11.14
CA GLY A 233 18.72 -15.80 12.17
C GLY A 233 19.14 -15.33 13.56
N GLU A 234 20.39 -15.61 13.96
CA GLU A 234 20.94 -15.21 15.27
C GLU A 234 20.96 -13.68 15.43
N TYR A 235 21.38 -12.96 14.39
CA TYR A 235 21.47 -11.49 14.41
C TYR A 235 20.09 -10.83 14.42
N LEU A 236 19.14 -11.36 13.65
CA LEU A 236 17.75 -10.89 13.67
C LEU A 236 17.11 -11.08 15.05
N GLU A 237 17.27 -12.25 15.66
CA GLU A 237 16.76 -12.52 17.02
C GLU A 237 17.43 -11.63 18.07
N GLY A 238 18.76 -11.46 17.99
CA GLY A 238 19.52 -10.58 18.86
C GLY A 238 19.04 -9.13 18.79
N ARG A 239 18.84 -8.59 17.58
CA ARG A 239 18.31 -7.23 17.38
C ARG A 239 16.88 -7.08 17.86
N ALA A 240 16.01 -8.04 17.54
CA ALA A 240 14.62 -8.02 17.99
C ALA A 240 14.52 -7.99 19.52
N LYS A 241 15.37 -8.76 20.22
CA LYS A 241 15.45 -8.74 21.68
C LYS A 241 16.00 -7.42 22.21
N ALA A 242 17.11 -6.92 21.65
CA ALA A 242 17.76 -5.69 22.09
C ALA A 242 16.86 -4.45 21.89
N LEU A 243 15.99 -4.49 20.88
CA LEU A 243 15.12 -3.36 20.49
C LEU A 243 13.63 -3.61 20.74
N ALA A 244 13.28 -4.57 21.61
CA ALA A 244 11.88 -4.95 21.87
C ALA A 244 10.99 -3.79 22.39
N GLY A 245 11.59 -2.72 22.90
CA GLY A 245 10.88 -1.51 23.34
C GLY A 245 10.58 -0.50 22.23
N LEU A 246 11.08 -0.71 21.01
CA LEU A 246 10.80 0.16 19.87
C LEU A 246 9.57 -0.34 19.09
N PRO A 247 8.80 0.56 18.44
CA PRO A 247 7.65 0.17 17.65
C PRO A 247 8.06 -0.74 16.48
N GLY A 248 7.26 -1.77 16.22
CA GLY A 248 7.37 -2.74 15.12
C GLY A 248 6.53 -2.36 13.88
N ALA A 249 6.41 -3.29 12.94
CA ALA A 249 5.47 -3.16 11.82
C ALA A 249 4.00 -3.04 12.29
N GLY A 250 3.27 -2.14 11.64
CA GLY A 250 1.87 -1.86 11.93
C GLY A 250 0.90 -2.66 11.06
N ALA A 251 -0.40 -2.59 11.36
CA ALA A 251 -1.42 -3.24 10.55
C ALA A 251 -1.48 -2.68 9.11
N PHE A 252 -1.12 -1.40 8.91
CA PHE A 252 -1.00 -0.78 7.60
C PHE A 252 0.12 -1.39 6.75
N ASP A 253 1.26 -1.77 7.34
CA ASP A 253 2.34 -2.47 6.61
C ASP A 253 1.86 -3.83 6.10
N LEU A 254 1.16 -4.59 6.97
CA LEU A 254 0.60 -5.88 6.59
C LEU A 254 -0.54 -5.75 5.57
N CYS A 255 -1.30 -4.65 5.61
CA CYS A 255 -2.34 -4.33 4.62
C CYS A 255 -1.73 -4.24 3.21
N GLU A 256 -0.69 -3.42 3.06
CA GLU A 256 0.04 -3.22 1.80
C GLU A 256 0.64 -4.53 1.30
N LEU A 257 1.29 -5.29 2.18
CA LEU A 257 1.88 -6.58 1.80
C LEU A 257 0.82 -7.63 1.45
N THR A 258 -0.38 -7.58 2.04
CA THR A 258 -1.50 -8.46 1.65
C THR A 258 -1.93 -8.17 0.21
N MET A 259 -2.07 -6.89 -0.16
CA MET A 259 -2.38 -6.48 -1.53
C MET A 259 -1.32 -7.00 -2.51
N ILE A 260 -0.04 -6.79 -2.19
CA ILE A 260 1.07 -7.24 -3.04
C ILE A 260 1.10 -8.77 -3.17
N ALA A 261 0.90 -9.51 -2.08
CA ALA A 261 0.83 -10.97 -2.10
C ALA A 261 -0.29 -11.46 -3.03
N ASN A 262 -1.46 -10.84 -2.96
CA ASN A 262 -2.61 -11.12 -3.82
C ASN A 262 -2.36 -10.75 -5.29
N ALA A 263 -1.58 -9.70 -5.54
CA ALA A 263 -1.24 -9.21 -6.88
C ALA A 263 -0.08 -9.98 -7.56
N THR A 264 0.84 -10.53 -6.78
CA THR A 264 2.09 -11.10 -7.30
C THR A 264 2.17 -12.61 -7.11
N GLY A 265 1.39 -13.18 -6.19
CA GLY A 265 1.49 -14.59 -5.79
C GLY A 265 2.64 -14.90 -4.84
N LEU A 266 3.39 -13.88 -4.39
CA LEU A 266 4.34 -14.02 -3.29
C LEU A 266 3.61 -14.37 -1.99
N LYS A 267 4.29 -15.04 -1.06
CA LYS A 267 3.66 -15.59 0.15
C LYS A 267 4.34 -15.07 1.41
N PRO A 268 3.58 -14.71 2.46
CA PRO A 268 4.19 -14.29 3.72
C PRO A 268 5.00 -15.43 4.31
N ALA A 269 6.21 -15.16 4.81
CA ALA A 269 7.06 -16.18 5.44
C ALA A 269 6.36 -16.84 6.64
N ARG A 270 5.58 -16.06 7.37
CA ARG A 270 4.70 -16.45 8.48
C ARG A 270 3.59 -15.41 8.62
N PRO A 271 2.46 -15.70 9.30
CA PRO A 271 1.32 -14.79 9.36
C PRO A 271 1.65 -13.39 9.86
N GLU A 272 2.52 -13.26 10.85
CA GLU A 272 2.93 -11.98 11.44
C GLU A 272 4.12 -11.31 10.72
N LEU A 273 4.60 -11.90 9.62
CA LEU A 273 5.83 -11.50 8.93
C LEU A 273 7.10 -11.65 9.80
N THR A 274 8.28 -11.63 9.19
CA THR A 274 9.53 -11.67 9.95
C THR A 274 9.75 -10.37 10.71
N ASP A 275 9.46 -9.23 10.06
CA ASP A 275 9.72 -7.88 10.58
C ASP A 275 11.17 -7.72 11.08
N GLY A 276 12.10 -8.09 10.20
CA GLY A 276 13.52 -8.06 10.49
C GLY A 276 14.08 -6.64 10.56
N ILE A 277 14.95 -6.41 11.52
CA ILE A 277 15.72 -5.17 11.65
C ILE A 277 17.03 -5.34 10.88
N LEU A 278 17.11 -4.75 9.70
CA LEU A 278 18.17 -4.98 8.72
C LEU A 278 18.68 -3.68 8.14
N ARG A 279 19.97 -3.63 7.84
CA ARG A 279 20.54 -2.64 6.92
C ARG A 279 20.17 -3.03 5.48
N ILE A 280 20.13 -2.07 4.56
CA ILE A 280 19.93 -2.34 3.12
C ILE A 280 20.93 -3.39 2.61
N THR A 281 22.18 -3.32 3.07
CA THR A 281 23.25 -4.25 2.70
C THR A 281 23.09 -5.66 3.25
N GLU A 282 22.19 -5.86 4.20
CA GLU A 282 21.93 -7.14 4.85
C GLU A 282 20.68 -7.83 4.28
N LEU A 283 19.83 -7.12 3.53
CA LEU A 283 18.67 -7.69 2.84
C LEU A 283 19.03 -8.95 2.01
N PRO A 284 20.02 -8.93 1.10
CA PRO A 284 20.33 -10.12 0.30
C PRO A 284 21.00 -11.24 1.13
N VAL A 285 21.50 -10.93 2.33
CA VAL A 285 22.10 -11.92 3.23
C VAL A 285 21.02 -12.61 4.06
N ALA A 286 20.16 -11.85 4.71
CA ALA A 286 19.17 -12.38 5.64
C ALA A 286 17.89 -12.86 4.95
N TYR A 287 17.39 -12.10 3.98
CA TYR A 287 16.11 -12.36 3.31
C TYR A 287 16.29 -13.22 2.04
N CYS A 288 17.30 -14.09 2.05
CA CYS A 288 17.50 -15.16 1.08
C CYS A 288 17.02 -16.51 1.61
N THR A 289 17.15 -17.55 0.78
CA THR A 289 16.86 -18.92 1.20
C THR A 289 17.93 -19.43 2.17
N ARG A 290 17.58 -20.42 3.00
CA ARG A 290 18.53 -21.12 3.90
C ARG A 290 19.66 -21.82 3.15
N ARG A 291 19.42 -22.24 1.90
CA ARG A 291 20.47 -22.80 1.03
C ARG A 291 21.56 -21.76 0.77
N ASP A 292 21.15 -20.50 0.66
CA ASP A 292 21.99 -19.37 0.29
C ASP A 292 22.39 -18.53 1.55
N GLY A 293 22.28 -19.13 2.75
CA GLY A 293 22.70 -18.55 4.02
C GLY A 293 21.69 -17.63 4.72
N GLY A 294 20.50 -17.43 4.14
CA GLY A 294 19.41 -16.62 4.70
C GLY A 294 18.46 -17.40 5.61
N ILE A 295 17.29 -16.81 5.91
CA ILE A 295 16.33 -17.37 6.88
C ILE A 295 15.17 -18.13 6.25
N TYR A 296 14.85 -17.88 4.99
CA TYR A 296 13.65 -18.39 4.35
C TYR A 296 13.80 -19.84 3.88
N GLN A 297 12.74 -20.62 4.03
CA GLN A 297 12.72 -21.99 3.54
C GLN A 297 12.58 -22.03 2.01
N ASP A 298 11.70 -21.19 1.47
CA ASP A 298 11.31 -21.17 0.06
C ASP A 298 11.66 -19.82 -0.59
N GLU A 299 11.62 -19.77 -1.91
CA GLU A 299 11.64 -18.54 -2.71
C GLU A 299 10.21 -18.00 -2.90
N GLY A 300 10.07 -16.77 -3.43
CA GLY A 300 8.78 -16.13 -3.61
C GLY A 300 8.15 -15.64 -2.31
N ILE A 301 8.97 -15.16 -1.38
CA ILE A 301 8.53 -14.69 -0.07
C ILE A 301 8.20 -13.19 -0.10
N ILE A 302 7.16 -12.79 0.65
CA ILE A 302 6.89 -11.39 0.93
C ILE A 302 7.08 -11.09 2.42
N ASP A 303 7.76 -9.98 2.74
CA ASP A 303 8.07 -9.61 4.11
C ASP A 303 8.27 -8.10 4.28
N VAL A 304 8.26 -7.63 5.53
CA VAL A 304 8.61 -6.25 5.88
C VAL A 304 9.99 -6.22 6.53
N HIS A 305 10.70 -5.11 6.40
CA HIS A 305 11.86 -4.85 7.24
C HIS A 305 11.82 -3.46 7.85
N THR A 306 12.42 -3.33 9.02
CA THR A 306 12.74 -2.05 9.62
C THR A 306 14.17 -1.68 9.22
N ASN A 307 14.34 -0.59 8.49
CA ASN A 307 15.67 -0.15 8.03
C ASN A 307 16.50 0.33 9.23
N LEU A 308 17.55 -0.41 9.54
CA LEU A 308 18.59 -0.02 10.49
C LEU A 308 19.70 0.70 9.72
N ARG A 309 20.08 1.88 10.16
CA ARG A 309 21.16 2.64 9.52
C ARG A 309 21.86 3.58 10.49
N ARG A 310 23.03 4.08 10.10
CA ARG A 310 23.62 5.28 10.71
C ARG A 310 23.08 6.55 10.07
N ARG A 311 23.37 7.71 10.69
CA ARG A 311 22.96 9.02 10.17
C ARG A 311 23.56 9.34 8.80
N ASP A 312 24.77 8.84 8.52
CA ASP A 312 25.53 9.02 7.28
C ASP A 312 25.23 7.95 6.22
N GLU A 313 24.35 6.98 6.54
CA GLU A 313 23.91 5.94 5.62
C GLU A 313 22.55 6.29 5.00
N SER A 314 22.30 5.80 3.78
CA SER A 314 21.02 6.01 3.09
C SER A 314 19.85 5.35 3.84
N GLY A 315 18.74 6.07 3.89
CA GLY A 315 17.44 5.52 4.28
C GLY A 315 16.77 4.71 3.16
N MET A 316 15.70 4.03 3.52
CA MET A 316 14.68 3.49 2.62
C MET A 316 13.44 4.37 2.57
N GLY A 317 13.16 5.19 3.59
CA GLY A 317 12.07 6.17 3.60
C GLY A 317 10.71 5.58 3.17
N GLY A 318 10.34 4.42 3.72
CA GLY A 318 9.11 3.72 3.35
C GLY A 318 9.13 3.07 1.95
N GLY A 319 10.30 2.97 1.30
CA GLY A 319 10.47 2.40 -0.03
C GLY A 319 10.31 0.87 -0.10
N VAL A 320 10.65 0.29 -1.24
CA VAL A 320 10.44 -1.14 -1.53
C VAL A 320 11.73 -1.85 -1.96
N TYR A 321 11.80 -3.16 -1.77
CA TYR A 321 12.95 -3.98 -2.12
C TYR A 321 12.54 -5.32 -2.74
N MET A 322 13.48 -5.93 -3.46
CA MET A 322 13.44 -7.32 -3.90
C MET A 322 14.84 -7.93 -3.79
N VAL A 323 14.93 -9.13 -3.24
CA VAL A 323 16.12 -9.97 -3.35
C VAL A 323 15.91 -10.93 -4.51
N VAL A 324 16.82 -10.90 -5.48
CA VAL A 324 16.68 -11.61 -6.75
C VAL A 324 17.93 -12.40 -7.10
N ARG A 325 17.75 -13.41 -7.95
CA ARG A 325 18.84 -14.18 -8.57
C ARG A 325 18.57 -14.46 -10.05
N CYS A 326 19.62 -14.83 -10.77
CA CYS A 326 19.52 -15.34 -12.14
C CYS A 326 19.83 -16.84 -12.18
N ASP A 327 19.09 -17.62 -12.96
CA ASP A 327 19.42 -19.04 -13.19
C ASP A 327 20.68 -19.22 -14.05
N ASN A 328 20.91 -18.29 -15.00
CA ASN A 328 22.10 -18.32 -15.83
C ASN A 328 23.31 -17.71 -15.09
N ALA A 329 24.41 -18.48 -15.01
CA ALA A 329 25.61 -18.06 -14.28
C ALA A 329 26.22 -16.73 -14.76
N TYR A 330 26.22 -16.45 -16.07
CA TYR A 330 26.75 -15.20 -16.61
C TYR A 330 25.83 -14.01 -16.29
N SER A 331 24.51 -14.19 -16.41
CA SER A 331 23.54 -13.18 -15.98
C SER A 331 23.62 -12.93 -14.48
N ASN A 332 23.85 -13.97 -13.67
CA ASN A 332 24.02 -13.83 -12.22
C ASN A 332 25.31 -13.09 -11.87
N TYR A 333 26.40 -13.35 -12.60
CA TYR A 333 27.63 -12.58 -12.50
C TYR A 333 27.41 -11.10 -12.82
N ILE A 334 26.64 -10.76 -13.85
CA ILE A 334 26.28 -9.36 -14.15
C ILE A 334 25.48 -8.75 -12.98
N LEU A 335 24.43 -9.44 -12.53
CA LEU A 335 23.58 -9.01 -11.43
C LEU A 335 24.38 -8.70 -10.16
N THR A 336 25.41 -9.48 -9.84
CA THR A 336 26.17 -9.33 -8.59
C THR A 336 27.43 -8.47 -8.71
N THR A 337 27.77 -7.98 -9.91
CA THR A 337 28.99 -7.18 -10.14
C THR A 337 28.75 -5.80 -10.75
N LYS A 338 27.51 -5.45 -11.13
CA LYS A 338 27.16 -4.15 -11.74
C LYS A 338 26.56 -3.15 -10.74
N GLY A 339 27.00 -3.21 -9.49
CA GLY A 339 26.71 -2.20 -8.47
C GLY A 339 25.48 -2.48 -7.61
N GLN A 340 24.74 -3.56 -7.87
CA GLN A 340 23.80 -4.10 -6.89
C GLN A 340 24.59 -4.63 -5.68
N ILE A 341 23.93 -4.73 -4.53
CA ILE A 341 24.54 -5.27 -3.32
C ILE A 341 24.28 -6.79 -3.28
N PRO A 342 25.31 -7.64 -3.43
CA PRO A 342 25.14 -9.09 -3.40
C PRO A 342 25.19 -9.65 -1.97
N ASN A 343 24.78 -10.90 -1.81
CA ASN A 343 25.14 -11.71 -0.65
C ASN A 343 26.60 -12.22 -0.74
N ASP A 344 27.11 -12.82 0.34
CA ASP A 344 28.53 -13.13 0.48
C ASP A 344 29.08 -14.09 -0.60
N ASP A 345 28.26 -15.01 -1.12
CA ASP A 345 28.64 -15.97 -2.18
C ASP A 345 28.24 -15.51 -3.60
N CYS A 346 27.70 -14.29 -3.73
CA CYS A 346 27.23 -13.72 -4.99
C CYS A 346 26.17 -14.59 -5.72
N SER A 347 25.34 -15.34 -4.99
CA SER A 347 24.21 -16.09 -5.55
C SER A 347 22.93 -15.24 -5.69
N ALA A 348 22.82 -14.14 -4.96
CA ALA A 348 21.68 -13.22 -5.00
C ALA A 348 22.13 -11.77 -4.78
N ALA A 349 21.27 -10.82 -5.17
CA ALA A 349 21.47 -9.41 -4.89
C ALA A 349 20.15 -8.70 -4.59
N VAL A 350 20.23 -7.57 -3.89
CA VAL A 350 19.06 -6.70 -3.64
C VAL A 350 18.93 -5.64 -4.74
N ILE A 351 17.70 -5.45 -5.21
CA ILE A 351 17.27 -4.32 -6.01
C ILE A 351 16.23 -3.58 -5.18
N TYR A 352 16.39 -2.28 -4.99
CA TYR A 352 15.53 -1.51 -4.11
C TYR A 352 15.26 -0.11 -4.67
N ARG A 353 14.14 0.44 -4.24
CA ARG A 353 13.73 1.81 -4.47
C ARG A 353 13.59 2.48 -3.09
N PRO A 354 14.56 3.29 -2.65
CA PRO A 354 14.65 3.79 -1.28
C PRO A 354 13.76 5.03 -1.03
N TYR A 355 12.59 5.07 -1.67
CA TYR A 355 11.59 6.13 -1.54
C TYR A 355 10.29 5.70 -2.20
N HIS A 356 9.20 6.32 -1.77
CA HIS A 356 7.95 6.42 -2.49
C HIS A 356 7.53 7.90 -2.48
N LEU A 357 6.73 8.37 -3.45
CA LEU A 357 6.36 9.79 -3.53
C LEU A 357 4.85 10.04 -3.37
N CYS A 358 4.09 9.04 -2.92
CA CYS A 358 2.66 9.14 -2.65
C CYS A 358 1.89 9.77 -3.82
N GLY A 359 1.05 10.78 -3.53
CA GLY A 359 0.19 11.46 -4.49
C GLY A 359 0.92 12.07 -5.70
N LEU A 360 2.24 12.26 -5.62
CA LEU A 360 3.04 12.86 -6.69
C LEU A 360 3.14 11.97 -7.94
N GLU A 361 3.04 10.65 -7.81
CA GLU A 361 3.14 9.70 -8.94
C GLU A 361 1.78 9.22 -9.46
N VAL A 362 0.69 9.48 -8.74
CA VAL A 362 -0.67 9.02 -9.11
C VAL A 362 -1.11 9.53 -10.48
N SER A 363 -0.60 10.70 -10.89
CA SER A 363 -0.90 11.26 -12.21
C SER A 363 -0.53 10.29 -13.34
N ILE A 364 0.50 9.47 -13.15
CA ILE A 364 0.86 8.41 -14.11
C ILE A 364 -0.23 7.35 -14.18
N THR A 365 -0.74 6.87 -13.05
CA THR A 365 -1.86 5.92 -13.02
C THR A 365 -3.11 6.50 -13.67
N ILE A 366 -3.43 7.77 -13.41
CA ILE A 366 -4.58 8.46 -14.03
C ILE A 366 -4.43 8.51 -15.56
N LEU A 367 -3.27 8.94 -16.06
CA LEU A 367 -3.03 9.06 -17.50
C LEU A 367 -2.96 7.69 -18.19
N CYS A 368 -2.34 6.67 -17.56
CA CYS A 368 -2.36 5.30 -18.07
C CYS A 368 -3.79 4.77 -18.19
N ALA A 369 -4.63 5.00 -17.19
CA ALA A 369 -6.02 4.56 -17.21
C ALA A 369 -6.80 5.23 -18.36
N ALA A 370 -6.80 6.56 -18.42
CA ALA A 370 -7.64 7.31 -19.36
C ALA A 370 -7.11 7.32 -20.80
N LEU A 371 -5.79 7.39 -21.00
CA LEU A 371 -5.20 7.51 -22.34
C LEU A 371 -4.89 6.15 -22.96
N LEU A 372 -4.45 5.20 -22.16
CA LEU A 372 -3.96 3.91 -22.65
C LEU A 372 -4.91 2.75 -22.34
N GLY A 373 -5.90 2.94 -21.46
CA GLY A 373 -6.76 1.86 -21.00
C GLY A 373 -6.00 0.77 -20.23
N THR A 374 -4.88 1.13 -19.59
CA THR A 374 -4.03 0.20 -18.84
C THR A 374 -3.91 0.62 -17.38
N ASP A 375 -3.88 -0.35 -16.48
CA ASP A 375 -3.46 -0.11 -15.10
C ASP A 375 -1.93 -0.06 -14.97
N THR A 376 -1.46 0.48 -13.84
CA THR A 376 -0.03 0.49 -13.47
C THR A 376 0.31 -0.57 -12.41
N GLY A 377 -0.68 -1.33 -11.97
CA GLY A 377 -0.53 -2.45 -11.05
C GLY A 377 -0.15 -3.75 -11.77
N THR A 378 -0.84 -4.84 -11.41
CA THR A 378 -0.54 -6.20 -11.86
C THR A 378 -1.51 -6.71 -12.93
N LEU A 379 -1.03 -7.62 -13.77
CA LEU A 379 -1.84 -8.38 -14.72
C LEU A 379 -2.87 -9.29 -14.03
N GLU A 380 -2.52 -9.90 -12.90
CA GLU A 380 -3.42 -10.78 -12.14
C GLU A 380 -3.64 -10.25 -10.74
N TYR A 381 -4.89 -10.09 -10.32
CA TYR A 381 -5.20 -9.73 -8.93
C TYR A 381 -6.17 -10.77 -8.34
N ILE A 382 -5.65 -11.67 -7.49
CA ILE A 382 -6.39 -12.82 -6.97
C ILE A 382 -6.36 -12.76 -5.43
N PRO A 383 -7.51 -12.90 -4.74
CA PRO A 383 -7.61 -12.83 -3.28
C PRO A 383 -7.08 -14.13 -2.64
N ARG A 384 -5.77 -14.31 -2.59
CA ARG A 384 -5.10 -15.49 -2.00
C ARG A 384 -5.01 -15.41 -0.48
N PHE A 385 -4.93 -14.19 0.04
CA PHE A 385 -4.73 -13.89 1.44
C PHE A 385 -5.68 -12.79 1.92
N ASP A 386 -6.03 -12.87 3.21
CA ASP A 386 -6.73 -11.85 3.97
C ASP A 386 -5.81 -11.28 5.05
N LEU A 387 -5.85 -9.96 5.23
CA LEU A 387 -5.42 -9.35 6.48
C LEU A 387 -6.48 -9.64 7.52
N VAL A 388 -6.11 -10.20 8.66
CA VAL A 388 -7.03 -10.54 9.76
C VAL A 388 -6.47 -10.02 11.08
N LYS A 389 -7.32 -9.86 12.10
CA LYS A 389 -6.91 -9.31 13.41
C LYS A 389 -7.20 -10.30 14.54
N LYS A 390 -6.35 -10.27 15.56
CA LYS A 390 -6.49 -10.99 16.83
C LYS A 390 -6.60 -9.99 17.98
N ALA A 391 -7.43 -10.29 18.97
CA ALA A 391 -7.54 -9.48 20.18
C ALA A 391 -6.31 -9.65 21.10
N LEU A 392 -5.75 -8.54 21.56
CA LEU A 392 -4.67 -8.49 22.56
C LEU A 392 -5.19 -8.32 23.99
N CYS A 393 -6.44 -7.87 24.14
CA CYS A 393 -7.15 -7.77 25.41
C CYS A 393 -8.59 -8.27 25.25
N ASP A 394 -9.31 -8.41 26.36
CA ASP A 394 -10.74 -8.70 26.33
C ASP A 394 -11.51 -7.48 25.76
N ILE A 395 -12.41 -7.74 24.81
CA ILE A 395 -13.27 -6.75 24.16
C ILE A 395 -14.73 -7.14 24.47
N PRO A 396 -15.42 -6.39 25.34
CA PRO A 396 -16.83 -6.62 25.65
C PRO A 396 -17.77 -6.53 24.44
N ALA A 397 -18.89 -7.26 24.50
CA ALA A 397 -19.97 -7.11 23.52
C ALA A 397 -20.45 -5.64 23.42
N GLY A 398 -20.75 -5.20 22.21
CA GLY A 398 -21.21 -3.84 21.89
C GLY A 398 -20.09 -2.80 21.66
N GLU A 399 -18.85 -3.11 22.05
CA GLU A 399 -17.68 -2.26 21.80
C GLU A 399 -17.41 -2.10 20.31
N VAL A 400 -16.97 -0.90 19.91
CA VAL A 400 -16.58 -0.61 18.52
C VAL A 400 -15.14 -1.05 18.31
N LEU A 401 -14.90 -1.81 17.24
CA LEU A 401 -13.58 -2.23 16.80
C LEU A 401 -12.96 -1.13 15.92
N GLY A 402 -11.70 -0.77 16.20
CA GLY A 402 -11.01 0.30 15.50
C GLY A 402 -10.36 -0.12 14.19
N ASN A 403 -9.59 0.80 13.62
CA ASN A 403 -8.86 0.63 12.37
C ASN A 403 -7.46 0.03 12.61
N ASP A 404 -6.48 0.37 11.77
CA ASP A 404 -5.10 -0.12 11.85
C ASP A 404 -4.28 0.45 13.01
N HIS A 405 -4.81 1.46 13.70
CA HIS A 405 -4.21 2.07 14.90
C HIS A 405 -4.82 1.57 16.21
N ASP A 406 -5.75 0.60 16.18
CA ASP A 406 -6.34 0.04 17.40
C ASP A 406 -5.35 -0.90 18.10
N LEU A 407 -4.69 -0.39 19.15
CA LEU A 407 -3.70 -1.12 19.94
C LEU A 407 -4.26 -2.34 20.68
N ARG A 408 -5.59 -2.52 20.73
CA ARG A 408 -6.22 -3.73 21.27
C ARG A 408 -6.15 -4.91 20.29
N LEU A 409 -5.77 -4.65 19.04
CA LEU A 409 -5.79 -5.63 17.95
C LEU A 409 -4.40 -5.81 17.36
N LYS A 410 -4.07 -7.05 16.99
CA LYS A 410 -2.85 -7.39 16.26
C LYS A 410 -3.20 -7.98 14.91
N ALA A 411 -2.66 -7.40 13.83
CA ALA A 411 -2.87 -7.88 12.48
C ALA A 411 -1.94 -9.05 12.13
N MET A 412 -2.39 -9.87 11.18
CA MET A 412 -1.64 -10.97 10.57
C MET A 412 -2.22 -11.30 9.20
N ILE A 413 -1.42 -11.88 8.31
CA ILE A 413 -1.83 -12.31 6.97
C ILE A 413 -2.15 -13.81 7.02
N ARG A 414 -3.35 -14.20 6.59
CA ARG A 414 -3.76 -15.62 6.50
C ARG A 414 -4.29 -15.94 5.11
N PRO A 415 -4.27 -17.22 4.67
CA PRO A 415 -4.97 -17.61 3.46
C PRO A 415 -6.41 -17.12 3.48
N ALA A 416 -6.90 -16.61 2.36
CA ALA A 416 -8.24 -16.07 2.26
C ALA A 416 -9.26 -17.18 2.54
N SER A 417 -10.37 -16.81 3.17
CA SER A 417 -11.46 -17.74 3.48
C SER A 417 -12.82 -17.11 3.20
N PRO A 418 -13.83 -17.91 2.81
CA PRO A 418 -15.14 -17.39 2.49
C PRO A 418 -15.88 -16.95 3.77
N LYS A 419 -16.88 -16.08 3.63
CA LYS A 419 -17.76 -15.71 4.76
C LYS A 419 -18.40 -16.95 5.41
N ALA A 420 -18.01 -17.24 6.64
CA ALA A 420 -18.65 -18.21 7.52
C ALA A 420 -18.45 -17.78 8.99
N PRO A 421 -19.37 -18.13 9.92
CA PRO A 421 -19.31 -17.65 11.31
C PRO A 421 -17.96 -17.90 12.00
N ASP A 422 -17.34 -19.06 11.76
CA ASP A 422 -16.07 -19.47 12.39
C ASP A 422 -14.83 -19.05 11.60
N ASN A 423 -15.00 -18.51 10.39
CA ASN A 423 -13.89 -18.05 9.57
C ASN A 423 -13.46 -16.64 10.01
N PRO A 424 -12.14 -16.34 9.92
CA PRO A 424 -11.65 -15.01 10.23
C PRO A 424 -12.26 -13.98 9.28
N ILE A 425 -12.62 -12.82 9.83
CA ILE A 425 -13.12 -11.71 9.04
C ILE A 425 -11.94 -10.84 8.57
N PRO A 426 -11.93 -10.37 7.30
CA PRO A 426 -10.96 -9.40 6.84
C PRO A 426 -10.92 -8.15 7.72
N ALA A 427 -9.72 -7.73 8.08
CA ALA A 427 -9.47 -6.73 9.11
C ALA A 427 -10.20 -5.42 8.85
N HIS A 428 -10.25 -4.94 7.61
CA HIS A 428 -10.91 -3.66 7.31
C HIS A 428 -12.44 -3.75 7.21
N MET A 429 -13.03 -4.95 7.28
CA MET A 429 -14.48 -5.13 7.44
C MET A 429 -14.96 -4.97 8.88
N ILE A 430 -14.04 -4.99 9.87
CA ILE A 430 -14.39 -4.75 11.28
C ILE A 430 -14.28 -3.27 11.67
N THR A 431 -13.61 -2.45 10.86
CA THR A 431 -13.37 -1.03 11.16
C THR A 431 -14.70 -0.29 11.37
N GLY A 432 -14.92 0.21 12.58
CA GLY A 432 -16.17 0.89 12.95
C GLY A 432 -17.36 -0.04 13.17
N ASN A 433 -17.17 -1.36 13.08
CA ASN A 433 -18.17 -2.36 13.41
C ASN A 433 -18.14 -2.69 14.92
N ARG A 434 -19.18 -3.35 15.42
CA ARG A 434 -19.32 -3.69 16.85
C ARG A 434 -19.13 -5.17 17.10
N ALA A 435 -18.58 -5.49 18.28
CA ALA A 435 -18.52 -6.85 18.79
C ALA A 435 -19.95 -7.35 19.10
N ALA A 436 -20.38 -8.43 18.44
CA ALA A 436 -21.69 -9.06 18.68
C ALA A 436 -21.70 -9.93 19.95
N ARG A 437 -20.52 -10.29 20.46
CA ARG A 437 -20.30 -11.02 21.71
C ARG A 437 -19.00 -10.57 22.35
N ASP A 438 -18.78 -10.97 23.60
CA ASP A 438 -17.47 -10.82 24.23
C ASP A 438 -16.40 -11.57 23.42
N ILE A 439 -15.28 -10.91 23.18
CA ILE A 439 -14.09 -11.45 22.51
C ILE A 439 -12.97 -11.47 23.54
N LYS A 440 -12.35 -12.62 23.75
CA LYS A 440 -11.28 -12.82 24.74
C LYS A 440 -9.91 -12.50 24.16
N ALA A 441 -9.01 -12.01 25.02
CA ALA A 441 -7.61 -11.84 24.69
C ALA A 441 -7.06 -13.16 24.12
N GLY A 442 -6.45 -13.10 22.94
CA GLY A 442 -5.98 -14.29 22.24
C GLY A 442 -6.85 -14.73 21.06
N GLU A 443 -8.15 -14.40 21.04
CA GLU A 443 -9.08 -14.83 19.98
C GLU A 443 -8.82 -14.10 18.66
N LEU A 444 -8.83 -14.86 17.57
CA LEU A 444 -8.85 -14.33 16.22
C LEU A 444 -10.26 -13.82 15.91
N ILE A 445 -10.39 -12.60 15.38
CA ILE A 445 -11.71 -12.02 15.08
C ILE A 445 -12.32 -12.76 13.89
N THR A 446 -13.56 -13.23 14.05
CA THR A 446 -14.32 -13.99 13.06
C THR A 446 -15.61 -13.27 12.67
N TYR A 447 -16.24 -13.70 11.57
CA TYR A 447 -17.53 -13.13 11.15
C TYR A 447 -18.61 -13.26 12.23
N GLY A 448 -18.64 -14.35 12.99
CA GLY A 448 -19.62 -14.58 14.05
C GLY A 448 -19.39 -13.75 15.32
N MET A 449 -18.27 -13.02 15.42
CA MET A 449 -17.94 -12.17 16.57
C MET A 449 -18.37 -10.71 16.40
N VAL A 450 -18.79 -10.31 15.21
CA VAL A 450 -19.16 -8.92 14.89
C VAL A 450 -20.59 -8.83 14.37
N GLU A 451 -21.18 -7.64 14.41
CA GLU A 451 -22.51 -7.42 13.81
C GLU A 451 -22.48 -7.72 12.30
N ASP A 452 -23.46 -8.47 11.81
CA ASP A 452 -23.56 -8.80 10.39
C ASP A 452 -23.97 -7.55 9.60
N ARG A 453 -23.12 -7.17 8.65
CA ARG A 453 -23.28 -6.00 7.79
C ARG A 453 -23.47 -6.40 6.33
N SER A 454 -24.02 -7.60 6.07
CA SER A 454 -24.28 -8.11 4.71
C SER A 454 -25.21 -7.24 3.86
N ASP A 455 -25.86 -6.23 4.45
CA ASP A 455 -26.66 -5.22 3.76
C ASP A 455 -25.82 -4.12 3.10
N THR A 456 -24.55 -3.95 3.50
CA THR A 456 -23.67 -2.88 3.02
C THR A 456 -22.97 -3.23 1.69
N VAL A 457 -22.29 -2.26 1.08
CA VAL A 457 -21.64 -2.46 -0.23
C VAL A 457 -20.38 -3.31 -0.09
N LEU A 458 -19.51 -2.99 0.88
CA LEU A 458 -18.24 -3.71 1.09
C LEU A 458 -18.50 -5.20 1.34
N TRP A 459 -19.46 -5.53 2.19
CA TRP A 459 -19.80 -6.92 2.53
C TRP A 459 -20.41 -7.68 1.35
N ARG A 460 -21.26 -7.02 0.55
CA ARG A 460 -21.81 -7.62 -0.68
C ARG A 460 -20.73 -7.87 -1.74
N LEU A 461 -19.80 -6.93 -1.91
CA LEU A 461 -18.66 -7.09 -2.81
C LEU A 461 -17.74 -8.22 -2.33
N ARG A 462 -17.46 -8.31 -1.02
CA ARG A 462 -16.68 -9.41 -0.47
C ARG A 462 -17.36 -10.76 -0.72
N ALA A 463 -18.66 -10.89 -0.43
CA ALA A 463 -19.39 -12.12 -0.70
C ALA A 463 -19.41 -12.48 -2.20
N ARG A 464 -19.43 -11.46 -3.08
CA ARG A 464 -19.29 -11.66 -4.53
C ARG A 464 -17.89 -12.15 -4.89
N GLN A 465 -16.84 -11.56 -4.31
CA GLN A 465 -15.46 -11.99 -4.48
C GLN A 465 -15.28 -13.46 -4.12
N ASP A 466 -15.76 -13.88 -2.95
CA ASP A 466 -15.67 -15.27 -2.49
C ASP A 466 -16.27 -16.24 -3.52
N ARG A 467 -17.48 -15.93 -4.03
CA ARG A 467 -18.15 -16.76 -5.04
C ARG A 467 -17.42 -16.80 -6.38
N GLU A 468 -16.93 -15.65 -6.85
CA GLU A 468 -16.36 -15.54 -8.19
C GLU A 468 -14.91 -16.00 -8.31
N PHE A 469 -14.18 -16.03 -7.19
CA PHE A 469 -12.83 -16.58 -7.11
C PHE A 469 -12.79 -17.99 -6.50
N GLY A 470 -13.93 -18.53 -6.05
CA GLY A 470 -14.05 -19.90 -5.55
C GLY A 470 -13.30 -20.13 -4.24
N LEU A 471 -13.42 -19.18 -3.30
CA LEU A 471 -12.81 -19.27 -1.97
C LEU A 471 -13.49 -20.28 -1.04
#